data_AF-A0AAJ1WW26-F1
#
_entry.id   AF-A0AAJ1WW26-F1
#
_cell.length_a   1.000
_cell.length_b   1.000
_cell.length_c   1.000
_cell.angle_alpha   90.00
_cell.angle_beta   90.00
_cell.angle_gamma   90.00
#
_symmetry.space_group_name_H-M   'P 1'
#
loop_
_entity.id
_entity.type
_entity.pdbx_description
1 polymer ?
#
loop_
_entity_poly.entity_id
_entity_poly.type
_entity_poly.pdbx_seq_one_letter_code
_entity_poly.pdbx_strand_id
1 'polypeptide(L)' 'MNEARHPSEADIAATADAVAGRALVEARMAQCTPEEQAAFWEAVGRCFGGGEPPDMQAAD' A
#
# COMPACT_ATOMS: atom_id res chain seq x y z
N MET A 1 2.65 21.38 -28.15
CA MET A 1 1.81 20.29 -27.63
C MET A 1 2.40 19.91 -26.29
N ASN A 2 1.76 20.28 -25.19
CA ASN A 2 2.21 19.91 -23.85
C ASN A 2 1.46 18.62 -23.51
N GLU A 3 2.01 17.49 -23.94
CA GLU A 3 1.53 16.18 -23.49
C GLU A 3 1.73 16.17 -21.98
N ALA A 4 0.63 16.27 -21.23
CA ALA A 4 0.66 16.08 -19.80
C ALA A 4 1.25 14.69 -19.56
N ARG A 5 2.52 14.65 -19.13
CA ARG A 5 3.20 13.43 -18.74
C ARG A 5 2.34 12.82 -17.63
N HIS A 6 1.60 11.77 -17.94
CA HIS A 6 0.90 11.02 -16.91
C HIS A 6 2.00 10.45 -15.99
N PRO A 7 2.03 10.84 -14.70
CA PRO A 7 3.05 10.36 -13.79
C PRO A 7 2.93 8.84 -13.69
N SER A 8 4.07 8.15 -13.68
CA SER A 8 4.08 6.71 -13.44
C SER A 8 3.64 6.42 -12.00
N GLU A 9 3.26 5.17 -11.71
CA GLU A 9 2.92 4.78 -10.33
C GLU A 9 4.07 5.02 -9.35
N ALA A 10 5.32 4.90 -9.81
CA ALA A 10 6.50 5.23 -9.02
C ALA A 10 6.59 6.73 -8.71
N ASP A 11 6.26 7.59 -9.69
CA ASP A 11 6.23 9.04 -9.49
C ASP A 11 5.12 9.43 -8.49
N ILE A 12 3.97 8.77 -8.59
CA ILE A 12 2.84 8.98 -7.67
C ILE A 12 3.22 8.49 -6.26
N ALA A 13 3.84 7.31 -6.14
CA ALA A 13 4.26 6.73 -4.85
C ALA A 13 5.30 7.59 -4.13
N ALA A 14 6.10 8.36 -4.88
CA ALA A 14 7.07 9.30 -4.33
C ALA A 14 6.46 10.65 -3.88
N THR A 15 5.19 10.92 -4.18
CA THR A 15 4.53 12.16 -3.72
C THR A 15 4.38 12.17 -2.19
N ALA A 16 4.45 13.35 -1.59
CA ALA A 16 4.36 13.51 -0.14
C ALA A 16 3.07 12.90 0.44
N ASP A 17 1.94 13.06 -0.28
CA ASP A 17 0.65 12.53 0.14
C ASP A 17 0.62 10.99 0.08
N ALA A 18 1.19 10.38 -0.95
CA ALA A 18 1.27 8.92 -1.05
C ALA A 18 2.16 8.33 0.05
N VAL A 19 3.29 8.97 0.34
CA VAL A 19 4.20 8.57 1.43
C VAL A 19 3.51 8.70 2.79
N ALA A 20 2.86 9.84 3.06
CA ALA A 20 2.14 10.06 4.31
C ALA A 20 0.97 9.08 4.48
N GLY A 21 0.21 8.84 3.41
CA GLY A 21 -0.89 7.87 3.40
C GLY A 21 -0.41 6.45 3.70
N ARG A 22 0.70 6.02 3.07
CA ARG A 22 1.29 4.71 3.32
C ARG A 22 1.74 4.54 4.77
N ALA A 23 2.39 5.55 5.34
CA ALA A 23 2.82 5.51 6.74
C ALA A 23 1.64 5.33 7.72
N LEU A 24 0.49 5.95 7.45
CA LEU A 24 -0.72 5.78 8.25
C LEU A 24 -1.29 4.37 8.18
N VAL A 25 -1.30 3.78 6.98
CA VAL A 25 -1.75 2.39 6.78
C VAL A 25 -0.81 1.43 7.51
N GLU A 26 0.50 1.60 7.37
CA GLU A 26 1.51 0.77 8.05
C GLU A 26 1.40 0.87 9.59
N ALA A 27 1.23 2.09 10.13
CA ALA A 27 1.04 2.30 11.56
C ALA A 27 -0.25 1.65 12.11
N ARG A 28 -1.30 1.56 11.28
CA ARG A 28 -2.51 0.82 11.64
C ARG A 28 -2.29 -0.70 11.58
N MET A 29 -1.64 -1.19 10.53
CA MET A 29 -1.34 -2.62 10.37
C MET A 29 -0.48 -3.17 11.51
N ALA A 30 0.47 -2.38 12.02
CA ALA A 30 1.28 -2.75 13.18
C ALA A 30 0.49 -2.99 14.48
N GLN A 31 -0.75 -2.51 14.56
CA GLN A 31 -1.66 -2.71 15.70
C GLN A 31 -2.66 -3.86 15.48
N CYS A 32 -2.70 -4.43 14.27
CA CYS A 32 -3.63 -5.48 13.90
C CYS A 32 -3.01 -6.86 14.14
N THR A 33 -3.87 -7.84 14.43
CA THR A 33 -3.43 -9.25 14.46
C THR A 33 -3.00 -9.72 13.07
N PRO A 34 -2.20 -10.79 12.96
CA PRO A 34 -1.83 -11.34 11.65
C PRO A 34 -3.03 -11.70 10.77
N GLU A 35 -4.12 -12.19 11.37
CA GLU A 35 -5.37 -12.52 10.68
C GLU A 35 -6.07 -11.26 10.13
N GLU A 36 -6.10 -10.18 10.92
CA GLU A 36 -6.67 -8.90 10.49
C GLU A 36 -5.85 -8.26 9.36
N GLN A 37 -4.51 -8.37 9.43
CA GLN A 37 -3.62 -7.90 8.36
C GLN A 37 -3.86 -8.69 7.06
N ALA A 38 -3.96 -10.01 7.15
CA ALA A 38 -4.27 -10.86 5.99
C ALA A 38 -5.63 -10.50 5.37
N ALA A 39 -6.66 -10.31 6.19
CA ALA A 39 -7.99 -9.91 5.72
C ALA A 39 -7.99 -8.52 5.05
N PHE A 40 -7.20 -7.58 5.57
CA PHE A 40 -7.04 -6.26 4.96
C PHE A 40 -6.42 -6.37 3.55
N TRP A 41 -5.31 -7.08 3.40
CA TRP A 41 -4.64 -7.21 2.11
C TRP A 41 -5.48 -8.03 1.10
N GLU A 42 -6.21 -9.04 1.56
CA GLU A 42 -7.18 -9.77 0.74
C GLU A 42 -8.26 -8.82 0.17
N ALA A 43 -8.81 -7.94 1.01
CA ALA A 43 -9.80 -6.95 0.59
C ALA A 43 -9.21 -5.94 -0.41
N VAL A 44 -8.00 -5.43 -0.15
CA VAL A 44 -7.28 -4.54 -1.07
C VAL A 44 -7.07 -5.24 -2.42
N GLY A 45 -6.65 -6.51 -2.42
CA GLY A 45 -6.45 -7.30 -3.63
C GLY A 45 -7.72 -7.49 -4.44
N ARG A 46 -8.86 -7.74 -3.79
CA ARG A 46 -10.17 -7.82 -4.47
C ARG A 46 -10.63 -6.49 -5.06
N CYS A 47 -10.34 -5.37 -4.39
CA CYS A 47 -10.78 -4.05 -4.83
C CYS A 47 -9.93 -3.45 -5.95
N PHE A 48 -8.62 -3.70 -5.94
CA PHE A 48 -7.66 -3.00 -6.81
C PHE A 48 -6.87 -3.91 -7.77
N GLY A 49 -7.11 -5.23 -7.76
CA GLY A 49 -6.62 -6.15 -8.79
C GLY A 49 -5.13 -6.52 -8.71
N GLY A 50 -4.51 -6.46 -7.52
CA GLY A 50 -3.08 -6.80 -7.34
C GLY A 50 -2.52 -6.62 -5.92
N GLY A 51 -3.36 -6.72 -4.88
CA GLY A 51 -2.96 -6.53 -3.49
C GLY A 51 -2.35 -7.79 -2.90
N GLU A 52 -1.12 -8.14 -3.29
CA GLU A 52 -0.31 -9.03 -2.46
C GLU A 52 0.25 -8.24 -1.27
N PRO A 53 0.16 -8.77 -0.03
CA PRO A 53 0.80 -8.13 1.10
C PRO A 53 2.30 -7.97 0.81
N PRO A 54 2.95 -6.86 1.23
CA PRO A 54 4.41 -6.81 1.21
C PRO A 54 4.95 -7.97 2.06
N ASP A 55 6.10 -8.52 1.65
CA ASP A 55 6.82 -9.60 2.34
C ASP A 55 7.13 -9.18 3.79
N MET A 56 6.17 -9.37 4.69
CA MET A 56 6.35 -9.16 6.12
C MET A 56 7.05 -10.40 6.63
N GLN A 57 8.38 -10.39 6.54
CA GLN A 57 9.21 -11.36 7.26
C GLN A 57 8.75 -11.38 8.71
N ALA A 58 8.16 -12.51 9.11
CA ALA A 58 7.84 -12.80 10.49
C ALA A 58 9.14 -12.64 11.29
N ALA A 59 9.15 -11.71 12.23
CA ALA A 59 10.22 -11.62 13.21
C ALA A 59 10.20 -12.92 14.04
N ASP A 60 11.32 -13.64 14.02
CA ASP A 60 11.62 -14.79 14.88
C ASP A 60 11.64 -14.38 16.37
#